data_AF-K9R993-F1
#
_entry.id   AF-K9R993-F1
#
_cell.length_a   1.000
_cell.length_b   1.000
_cell.length_c   1.000
_cell.angle_alpha   90.00
_cell.angle_beta   90.00
_cell.angle_gamma   90.00
#
_symmetry.space_group_name_H-M   'P 1'
#
loop_
_entity.id
_entity.type
_entity.pdbx_description
1 polymer ?
#
loop_
_entity_poly.entity_id
_entity_poly.type
_entity_poly.pdbx_seq_one_letter_code
_entity_poly.pdbx_strand_id
1 'polypeptide(L)'
;MAEALEKKASSSQSSISISPDGTETRESQATVKVDDGTGNTETKSVSVSDSNPGGENPQNAADAMNDSAGGASDENSTDASNTINDLTNSAPSEDVSEARQTESLQKQSLQQQALTTQSFINNGSFEGNSLQPGEGTFERWRTIGDTSIETKEIGIAPTDKESQALITNGFSDSGGSVEESDLSEFFDLSSGTLDALLGGNATEGSGIKQQITAQAGDILEFDYTFLTNEATPTKTFNDSAFFSLGKFAQELTDTSDPTFSSDKNVQGYSEATDTQSLKILISQAGTYDLGFGIVDLTDTIVNSAILIDDVKLTSTGVTPFESQTIEGSDATKTDAAISSDVDLTFGTNGFEAARDSSNPQ
;
A
#
# COMPACT_ATOMS: atom_id res chain seq x y z
N MET A 1 53.15 5.84 -3.02
CA MET A 1 52.86 4.54 -2.40
C MET A 1 51.65 4.79 -1.50
N ALA A 2 50.46 4.75 -2.08
CA ALA A 2 49.21 5.13 -1.44
C ALA A 2 48.41 3.86 -1.17
N GLU A 3 47.96 3.70 0.08
CA GLU A 3 47.09 2.64 0.55
C GLU A 3 45.76 2.65 -0.21
N ALA A 4 45.41 1.51 -0.81
CA ALA A 4 44.05 1.24 -1.28
C ALA A 4 43.27 0.65 -0.11
N LEU A 5 42.23 1.35 0.34
CA LEU A 5 41.27 0.88 1.33
C LEU A 5 40.28 -0.09 0.66
N GLU A 6 40.19 -1.28 1.25
CA GLU A 6 39.39 -2.43 0.85
C GLU A 6 37.88 -2.18 1.09
N LYS A 7 37.05 -2.23 0.04
CA LYS A 7 35.58 -2.28 0.16
C LYS A 7 35.16 -3.69 0.58
N LYS A 8 34.64 -3.85 1.80
CA LYS A 8 34.00 -5.09 2.26
C LYS A 8 32.50 -5.03 1.96
N ALA A 9 32.02 -5.93 1.10
CA ALA A 9 30.59 -6.16 0.94
C ALA A 9 30.11 -7.14 2.02
N SER A 10 29.12 -6.73 2.81
CA SER A 10 28.47 -7.55 3.83
C SER A 10 27.01 -7.72 3.45
N SER A 11 26.50 -8.96 3.45
CA SER A 11 25.08 -9.25 3.28
C SER A 11 24.54 -9.92 4.53
N SER A 12 23.44 -9.42 5.06
CA SER A 12 22.72 -10.03 6.20
C SER A 12 21.36 -10.54 5.75
N GLN A 13 21.01 -11.75 6.17
CA GLN A 13 19.67 -12.31 6.04
C GLN A 13 19.11 -12.61 7.44
N SER A 14 17.87 -12.21 7.68
CA SER A 14 17.12 -12.53 8.90
C SER A 14 15.85 -13.28 8.53
N SER A 15 15.56 -14.33 9.28
CA SER A 15 14.32 -15.09 9.17
C SER A 15 13.66 -15.22 10.53
N ILE A 16 12.34 -15.03 10.55
CA ILE A 16 11.50 -15.23 11.73
C ILE A 16 10.63 -16.45 11.46
N SER A 17 10.65 -17.42 12.37
CA SER A 17 9.74 -18.55 12.36
C SER A 17 8.92 -18.58 13.64
N ILE A 18 7.62 -18.86 13.50
CA ILE A 18 6.69 -18.99 14.61
C ILE A 18 6.27 -20.46 14.69
N SER A 19 6.58 -21.10 15.81
CA SER A 19 6.18 -22.49 16.06
C SER A 19 4.68 -22.57 16.38
N PRO A 20 4.02 -23.73 16.18
CA PRO A 20 2.59 -23.89 16.49
C PRO A 20 2.20 -23.60 17.95
N ASP A 21 3.17 -23.60 18.87
CA ASP A 21 2.99 -23.25 20.29
C ASP A 21 3.18 -21.74 20.57
N GLY A 22 3.38 -20.93 19.53
CA GLY A 22 3.59 -19.49 19.64
C GLY A 22 5.02 -19.07 19.94
N THR A 23 5.98 -20.01 19.99
CA THR A 23 7.39 -19.67 20.21
C THR A 23 7.98 -19.02 18.96
N GLU A 24 8.42 -17.77 19.08
CA GLU A 24 9.20 -17.09 18.05
C GLU A 24 10.66 -17.52 18.10
N THR A 25 11.19 -17.98 16.97
CA THR A 25 12.64 -18.18 16.79
C THR A 25 13.14 -17.18 15.76
N ARG A 26 14.17 -16.42 16.14
CA ARG A 26 14.84 -15.47 15.24
C ARG A 26 16.21 -16.03 14.88
N GLU A 27 16.42 -16.25 13.59
CA GLU A 27 17.74 -16.59 13.05
C GLU A 27 18.28 -15.40 12.27
N SER A 28 19.52 -15.03 12.59
CA SER A 28 20.26 -14.04 11.81
C SER A 28 21.54 -14.69 11.28
N GLN A 29 21.73 -14.61 9.97
CA GLN A 29 22.94 -15.04 9.30
C GLN A 29 23.63 -13.83 8.67
N ALA A 30 24.88 -13.62 9.06
CA ALA A 30 25.75 -12.62 8.45
C ALA A 30 26.84 -13.34 7.67
N THR A 31 27.03 -12.94 6.40
CA THR A 31 28.09 -13.47 5.56
C THR A 31 29.03 -12.35 5.16
N VAL A 32 30.33 -12.53 5.45
CA VAL A 32 31.38 -11.59 5.10
C VAL A 32 32.29 -12.26 4.07
N LYS A 33 32.44 -11.62 2.91
CA LYS A 33 33.48 -11.97 1.94
C LYS A 33 34.73 -11.14 2.25
N VAL A 34 35.84 -11.84 2.46
CA VAL A 34 37.16 -11.21 2.66
C VAL A 34 38.00 -11.50 1.42
N ASP A 35 38.46 -10.45 0.76
CA ASP A 35 39.41 -10.55 -0.35
C ASP A 35 40.81 -10.33 0.23
N ASP A 36 41.70 -11.31 0.08
CA ASP A 36 43.07 -11.22 0.60
C ASP A 36 44.03 -10.45 -0.32
N GLY A 37 43.52 -9.88 -1.42
CA GLY A 37 44.30 -9.14 -2.40
C GLY A 37 45.14 -10.03 -3.32
N THR A 38 45.02 -11.37 -3.23
CA THR A 38 45.66 -12.33 -4.13
C THR A 38 44.72 -12.91 -5.18
N GLY A 39 43.46 -12.45 -5.20
CA GLY A 39 42.40 -12.97 -6.06
C GLY A 39 41.67 -14.18 -5.49
N ASN A 40 41.92 -14.53 -4.22
CA ASN A 40 41.16 -15.53 -3.48
C ASN A 40 40.18 -14.85 -2.53
N THR A 41 38.90 -15.23 -2.63
CA THR A 41 37.86 -14.76 -1.71
C THR A 41 37.51 -15.87 -0.71
N GLU A 42 37.75 -15.64 0.58
CA GLU A 42 37.21 -16.48 1.66
C GLU A 42 35.86 -15.96 2.12
N THR A 43 34.89 -16.86 2.30
CA THR A 43 33.57 -16.53 2.84
C THR A 43 33.47 -17.05 4.27
N LYS A 44 33.21 -16.16 5.24
CA LYS A 44 32.93 -16.52 6.63
C LYS A 44 31.49 -16.20 6.97
N SER A 45 30.77 -17.19 7.49
CA SER A 45 29.38 -17.07 7.95
C SER A 45 29.31 -17.18 9.47
N VAL A 46 28.55 -16.29 10.09
CA VAL A 46 28.23 -16.33 11.54
C VAL A 46 26.72 -16.41 11.68
N SER A 47 26.25 -17.39 12.45
CA SER A 47 24.83 -17.60 12.73
C SER A 47 24.58 -17.37 14.22
N VAL A 48 23.58 -16.56 14.54
CA VAL A 48 23.10 -16.34 15.92
C VAL A 48 21.61 -16.71 15.95
N SER A 49 21.26 -17.61 16.86
CA SER A 49 19.88 -18.02 17.14
C SER A 49 19.52 -17.55 18.55
N ASP A 50 18.44 -16.77 18.66
CA ASP A 50 17.90 -16.36 19.95
C ASP A 50 16.47 -16.90 20.08
N SER A 51 16.23 -17.66 21.15
CA SER A 51 14.94 -18.26 21.46
C SER A 51 14.37 -17.58 22.70
N ASN A 52 13.31 -16.80 22.53
CA ASN A 52 12.64 -16.13 23.64
C ASN A 52 11.40 -16.95 24.06
N PRO A 53 11.39 -17.62 25.22
CA PRO A 53 10.19 -18.29 25.70
C PRO A 53 9.16 -17.23 26.11
N GLY A 54 8.08 -17.13 25.33
CA GLY A 54 6.97 -16.22 25.57
C GLY A 54 6.33 -16.42 26.94
N GLY A 55 6.04 -15.30 27.60
CA GLY A 55 5.52 -15.23 28.96
C GLY A 55 4.14 -15.86 29.15
N GLU A 56 3.97 -16.45 30.34
CA GLU A 56 2.74 -17.08 30.81
C GLU A 56 1.60 -16.06 30.97
N ASN A 57 0.42 -16.42 30.43
CA ASN A 57 -0.85 -15.72 30.64
C ASN A 57 -1.50 -16.23 31.95
N PRO A 58 -1.77 -15.38 32.97
CA PRO A 58 -2.30 -15.84 34.24
C PRO A 58 -3.83 -15.74 34.28
N GLN A 59 -4.55 -16.67 33.65
CA GLN A 59 -5.98 -16.85 33.90
C GLN A 59 -6.42 -18.32 33.73
N ASN A 60 -6.27 -19.13 34.79
CA ASN A 60 -7.27 -20.11 35.20
C ASN A 60 -6.86 -20.80 36.50
N ALA A 61 -7.45 -20.40 37.62
CA ALA A 61 -7.35 -21.12 38.88
C ALA A 61 -8.72 -21.09 39.58
N ALA A 62 -9.65 -21.86 39.06
CA ALA A 62 -10.81 -22.36 39.79
C ALA A 62 -11.40 -23.53 39.01
N ASP A 63 -10.95 -24.76 39.31
CA ASP A 63 -11.87 -25.86 39.60
C ASP A 63 -11.12 -27.19 39.81
N ALA A 64 -11.77 -28.04 40.59
CA ALA A 64 -11.49 -29.46 40.83
C ALA A 64 -10.46 -29.81 41.92
N MET A 65 -10.93 -29.83 43.18
CA MET A 65 -10.68 -30.95 44.10
C MET A 65 -11.84 -31.06 45.11
N ASN A 66 -12.73 -32.03 44.94
CA ASN A 66 -13.40 -32.65 46.08
C ASN A 66 -13.85 -34.07 45.72
N ASP A 67 -13.10 -35.06 46.18
CA ASP A 67 -13.57 -36.44 46.28
C ASP A 67 -12.93 -37.06 47.52
N SER A 68 -13.76 -37.47 48.50
CA SER A 68 -13.54 -38.63 49.37
C SER A 68 -14.62 -38.72 50.47
N ALA A 69 -15.55 -39.65 50.22
CA ALA A 69 -16.06 -40.71 51.11
C ALA A 69 -16.54 -40.44 52.55
N GLY A 70 -17.75 -40.96 52.85
CA GLY A 70 -18.10 -41.35 54.22
C GLY A 70 -19.58 -41.65 54.53
N GLY A 71 -20.06 -42.85 54.20
CA GLY A 71 -20.79 -43.77 55.11
C GLY A 71 -22.16 -43.44 55.73
N ALA A 72 -23.19 -44.09 55.16
CA ALA A 72 -24.12 -45.05 55.79
C ALA A 72 -25.28 -44.64 56.75
N SER A 73 -26.33 -45.48 56.65
CA SER A 73 -27.56 -45.68 57.45
C SER A 73 -28.69 -44.65 57.26
N ASP A 74 -29.98 -44.98 57.31
CA ASP A 74 -30.81 -46.17 57.04
C ASP A 74 -32.28 -45.70 57.25
N GLU A 75 -33.24 -46.43 56.68
CA GLU A 75 -34.66 -46.53 57.08
C GLU A 75 -35.67 -45.38 56.79
N ASN A 76 -36.50 -45.68 55.78
CA ASN A 76 -37.95 -45.96 55.89
C ASN A 76 -38.91 -44.87 56.43
N SER A 77 -39.83 -44.39 55.59
CA SER A 77 -41.29 -44.47 55.83
C SER A 77 -42.08 -43.73 54.73
N THR A 78 -43.02 -44.46 54.15
CA THR A 78 -44.19 -43.99 53.38
C THR A 78 -45.05 -43.01 54.18
N ASP A 79 -45.62 -41.97 53.55
CA ASP A 79 -47.07 -41.79 53.43
C ASP A 79 -47.42 -40.60 52.50
N ALA A 80 -48.55 -40.71 51.83
CA ALA A 80 -49.11 -39.79 50.85
C ALA A 80 -49.70 -38.52 51.49
N SER A 81 -49.68 -37.40 50.76
CA SER A 81 -50.91 -36.61 50.52
C SER A 81 -50.71 -35.50 49.48
N ASN A 82 -51.74 -35.36 48.66
CA ASN A 82 -52.00 -34.28 47.71
C ASN A 82 -51.68 -32.88 48.25
N THR A 83 -51.04 -32.06 47.42
CA THR A 83 -51.48 -30.67 47.24
C THR A 83 -51.22 -30.23 45.80
N ILE A 84 -52.30 -30.11 45.03
CA ILE A 84 -52.34 -29.38 43.77
C ILE A 84 -52.23 -27.90 44.13
N ASN A 85 -51.10 -27.27 43.79
CA ASN A 85 -50.97 -25.82 43.71
C ASN A 85 -50.44 -25.46 42.33
N ASP A 86 -51.38 -25.11 41.46
CA ASP A 86 -51.34 -23.93 40.59
C ASP A 86 -49.96 -23.46 40.11
N LEU A 87 -49.46 -24.10 39.05
CA LEU A 87 -48.38 -23.55 38.21
C LEU A 87 -49.00 -22.60 37.19
N THR A 88 -49.31 -21.38 37.64
CA THR A 88 -49.42 -20.26 36.70
C THR A 88 -48.02 -20.02 36.13
N ASN A 89 -47.94 -20.22 34.83
CA ASN A 89 -46.74 -20.09 34.02
C ASN A 89 -46.38 -18.61 33.88
N SER A 90 -45.78 -18.01 34.91
CA SER A 90 -45.04 -16.75 34.80
C SER A 90 -43.61 -17.08 34.42
N ALA A 91 -43.36 -17.20 33.12
CA ALA A 91 -42.00 -17.12 32.61
C ALA A 91 -41.44 -15.73 32.99
N PRO A 92 -40.21 -15.64 33.54
CA PRO A 92 -39.63 -14.36 33.91
C PRO A 92 -39.42 -13.53 32.64
N SER A 93 -40.14 -12.41 32.53
CA SER A 93 -40.07 -11.48 31.39
C SER A 93 -38.83 -10.58 31.42
N GLU A 94 -37.84 -10.86 32.27
CA GLU A 94 -36.68 -10.00 32.48
C GLU A 94 -35.46 -10.37 31.61
N ASP A 95 -35.43 -11.56 31.00
CA ASP A 95 -34.22 -12.08 30.34
C ASP A 95 -34.24 -12.01 28.80
N VAL A 96 -35.16 -11.23 28.21
CA VAL A 96 -35.22 -11.05 26.74
C VAL A 96 -34.71 -9.68 26.33
N SER A 97 -34.78 -8.68 27.21
CA SER A 97 -34.24 -7.33 26.96
C SER A 97 -32.72 -7.29 27.00
N GLU A 98 -32.09 -8.00 27.94
CA GLU A 98 -30.64 -8.03 28.09
C GLU A 98 -29.96 -8.81 26.95
N ALA A 99 -30.53 -9.95 26.54
CA ALA A 99 -30.07 -10.69 25.37
C ALA A 99 -30.16 -9.85 24.08
N ARG A 100 -31.26 -9.12 23.87
CA ARG A 100 -31.43 -8.22 22.71
C ARG A 100 -30.49 -7.03 22.74
N GLN A 101 -30.21 -6.47 23.91
CA GLN A 101 -29.23 -5.39 24.04
C GLN A 101 -27.81 -5.90 23.75
N THR A 102 -27.45 -7.07 24.25
CA THR A 102 -26.14 -7.69 24.02
C THR A 102 -25.92 -8.01 22.54
N GLU A 103 -26.91 -8.57 21.85
CA GLU A 103 -26.84 -8.79 20.39
C GLU A 103 -26.74 -7.49 19.60
N SER A 104 -27.42 -6.41 20.03
CA SER A 104 -27.35 -5.11 19.37
C SER A 104 -25.99 -4.44 19.52
N LEU A 105 -25.39 -4.54 20.71
CA LEU A 105 -24.04 -4.02 21.00
C LEU A 105 -22.97 -4.85 20.31
N GLN A 106 -23.14 -6.17 20.21
CA GLN A 106 -22.23 -7.04 19.49
C GLN A 106 -22.30 -6.81 17.98
N LYS A 107 -23.49 -6.55 17.41
CA LYS A 107 -23.64 -6.13 16.01
C LYS A 107 -23.07 -4.73 15.77
N GLN A 108 -23.27 -3.78 16.66
CA GLN A 108 -22.62 -2.46 16.57
C GLN A 108 -21.11 -2.57 16.68
N SER A 109 -20.58 -3.38 17.59
CA SER A 109 -19.15 -3.64 17.73
C SER A 109 -18.56 -4.34 16.51
N LEU A 110 -19.28 -5.28 15.90
CA LEU A 110 -18.86 -5.94 14.66
C LEU A 110 -18.94 -5.02 13.44
N GLN A 111 -19.93 -4.12 13.38
CA GLN A 111 -19.98 -3.05 12.37
C GLN A 111 -18.85 -2.04 12.58
N GLN A 112 -18.52 -1.70 13.82
CA GLN A 112 -17.40 -0.81 14.16
C GLN A 112 -16.04 -1.47 13.88
N GLN A 113 -15.91 -2.79 14.06
CA GLN A 113 -14.72 -3.57 13.67
C GLN A 113 -14.61 -3.80 12.16
N ALA A 114 -15.75 -3.91 11.45
CA ALA A 114 -15.76 -3.92 9.98
C ALA A 114 -15.39 -2.54 9.38
N LEU A 115 -15.48 -1.47 10.18
CA LEU A 115 -15.11 -0.10 9.81
C LEU A 115 -13.60 0.21 9.95
N THR A 116 -12.75 -0.77 10.31
CA THR A 116 -11.31 -0.52 10.59
C THR A 116 -10.34 -1.18 9.62
N THR A 117 -10.74 -1.50 8.38
CA THR A 117 -9.73 -1.64 7.31
C THR A 117 -9.28 -0.23 6.96
N GLN A 118 -8.28 0.27 7.69
CA GLN A 118 -7.74 1.60 7.49
C GLN A 118 -7.19 1.68 6.06
N SER A 119 -7.73 2.60 5.27
CA SER A 119 -7.16 3.01 3.99
C SER A 119 -5.89 3.80 4.28
N PHE A 120 -4.73 3.28 3.89
CA PHE A 120 -3.47 4.03 3.96
C PHE A 120 -2.51 3.57 2.87
N ILE A 121 -1.71 4.52 2.39
CA ILE A 121 -0.53 4.21 1.58
C ILE A 121 0.59 3.88 2.56
N ASN A 122 1.18 2.70 2.43
CA ASN A 122 2.43 2.43 3.12
C ASN A 122 3.54 3.22 2.42
N ASN A 123 4.30 3.99 3.19
CA ASN A 123 5.51 4.66 2.71
C ASN A 123 5.31 5.47 1.40
N GLY A 124 4.24 6.27 1.34
CA GLY A 124 3.89 7.05 0.15
C GLY A 124 4.76 8.28 -0.13
N SER A 125 5.50 8.73 0.88
CA SER A 125 6.52 9.77 0.78
C SER A 125 7.95 9.19 0.81
N PHE A 126 8.07 7.87 0.57
CA PHE A 126 9.35 7.17 0.41
C PHE A 126 10.39 7.35 1.53
N GLU A 127 9.96 7.65 2.74
CA GLU A 127 10.87 7.90 3.86
C GLU A 127 11.42 6.63 4.48
N GLY A 128 12.67 6.73 4.93
CA GLY A 128 13.32 5.74 5.75
C GLY A 128 12.68 5.54 7.12
N ASN A 129 13.21 4.56 7.85
CA ASN A 129 12.86 4.40 9.26
C ASN A 129 13.28 5.64 10.07
N SER A 130 12.60 5.89 11.18
CA SER A 130 12.84 7.07 12.03
C SER A 130 14.23 7.15 12.65
N LEU A 131 15.06 6.10 12.52
CA LEU A 131 16.40 6.02 13.10
C LEU A 131 17.48 6.52 12.13
N GLN A 132 17.18 6.64 10.83
CA GLN A 132 18.05 7.23 9.82
C GLN A 132 17.28 8.26 8.96
N PRO A 133 16.99 9.45 9.51
CA PRO A 133 16.35 10.52 8.73
C PRO A 133 17.21 10.86 7.50
N GLY A 134 16.63 10.78 6.31
CA GLY A 134 17.29 11.09 5.03
C GLY A 134 17.78 9.89 4.21
N GLU A 135 17.62 8.64 4.68
CA GLU A 135 17.79 7.44 3.86
C GLU A 135 16.41 6.94 3.44
N GLY A 136 15.82 7.55 2.39
CA GLY A 136 14.55 7.10 1.86
C GLY A 136 14.59 5.65 1.36
N THR A 137 13.43 5.00 1.24
CA THR A 137 13.33 3.57 0.93
C THR A 137 12.11 3.25 0.07
N PHE A 138 12.21 2.19 -0.71
CA PHE A 138 11.08 1.53 -1.38
C PHE A 138 10.39 0.50 -0.47
N GLU A 139 10.49 0.58 0.85
CA GLU A 139 9.79 -0.36 1.73
C GLU A 139 8.30 -0.38 1.37
N ARG A 140 7.76 -1.57 1.11
CA ARG A 140 6.39 -1.87 0.63
C ARG A 140 6.09 -1.57 -0.84
N TRP A 141 7.01 -0.91 -1.54
CA TRP A 141 7.02 -0.85 -2.99
C TRP A 141 7.84 -2.02 -3.57
N ARG A 142 7.28 -2.67 -4.57
CA ARG A 142 8.07 -3.50 -5.51
C ARG A 142 8.62 -2.59 -6.58
N THR A 143 9.79 -2.92 -7.11
CA THR A 143 10.42 -2.18 -8.21
C THR A 143 10.77 -3.13 -9.35
N ILE A 144 10.83 -2.58 -10.56
CA ILE A 144 11.36 -3.23 -11.77
C ILE A 144 12.10 -2.18 -12.60
N GLY A 145 13.18 -2.58 -13.28
CA GLY A 145 14.04 -1.67 -14.02
C GLY A 145 14.88 -0.77 -13.11
N ASP A 146 15.13 0.45 -13.56
CA ASP A 146 15.94 1.47 -12.90
C ASP A 146 15.07 2.42 -12.05
N THR A 147 15.24 2.30 -10.73
CA THR A 147 14.52 3.09 -9.73
C THR A 147 15.45 3.47 -8.59
N SER A 148 15.39 4.71 -8.12
CA SER A 148 16.13 5.19 -6.95
C SER A 148 15.24 6.03 -6.03
N ILE A 149 15.73 6.25 -4.81
CA ILE A 149 15.15 7.25 -3.91
C ILE A 149 16.08 8.45 -3.91
N GLU A 150 15.50 9.61 -4.19
CA GLU A 150 16.19 10.87 -4.31
C GLU A 150 15.72 11.84 -3.23
N THR A 151 16.55 12.84 -2.96
CA THR A 151 16.18 13.96 -2.09
C THR A 151 16.18 15.24 -2.91
N LYS A 152 16.04 16.40 -2.26
CA LYS A 152 16.23 17.70 -2.92
C LYS A 152 17.59 17.88 -3.61
N GLU A 153 18.57 17.02 -3.33
CA GLU A 153 19.89 17.06 -3.97
C GLU A 153 19.85 16.83 -5.48
N ILE A 154 18.84 16.13 -6.00
CA ILE A 154 18.63 16.00 -7.45
C ILE A 154 18.25 17.33 -8.12
N GLY A 155 17.88 18.36 -7.36
CA GLY A 155 17.54 19.70 -7.87
C GLY A 155 16.05 20.04 -7.88
N ILE A 156 15.19 19.07 -7.56
CA ILE A 156 13.76 19.26 -7.28
C ILE A 156 13.49 18.78 -5.87
N ALA A 157 12.91 19.64 -5.03
CA ALA A 157 12.60 19.28 -3.65
C ALA A 157 11.35 18.38 -3.61
N PRO A 158 11.35 17.30 -2.80
CA PRO A 158 10.15 16.55 -2.44
C PRO A 158 9.04 17.48 -1.93
N THR A 159 7.80 17.15 -2.26
CA THR A 159 6.60 17.88 -1.83
C THR A 159 6.12 17.43 -0.45
N ASP A 160 6.43 16.20 -0.05
CA ASP A 160 6.28 15.72 1.31
C ASP A 160 7.64 15.29 1.90
N LYS A 161 7.96 15.83 3.09
CA LYS A 161 9.17 15.50 3.86
C LYS A 161 10.49 15.64 3.07
N GLU A 162 11.34 14.61 2.95
CA GLU A 162 12.73 14.71 2.47
C GLU A 162 13.11 13.73 1.34
N SER A 163 12.27 12.75 1.04
CA SER A 163 12.53 11.70 0.04
C SER A 163 11.46 11.65 -1.05
N GLN A 164 11.83 11.28 -2.27
CA GLN A 164 10.91 11.04 -3.40
C GLN A 164 11.43 9.89 -4.27
N ALA A 165 10.56 9.20 -5.00
CA ALA A 165 10.97 8.17 -5.94
C ALA A 165 11.40 8.78 -7.27
N LEU A 166 12.51 8.29 -7.83
CA LEU A 166 12.91 8.51 -9.21
C LEU A 166 12.78 7.18 -9.98
N ILE A 167 12.08 7.22 -11.11
CA ILE A 167 11.91 6.08 -12.03
C ILE A 167 12.43 6.54 -13.39
N THR A 168 13.36 5.80 -13.99
CA THR A 168 13.99 6.20 -15.26
C THR A 168 13.73 5.17 -16.35
N ASN A 169 13.68 5.59 -17.61
CA ASN A 169 13.74 4.69 -18.77
C ASN A 169 15.20 4.47 -19.24
N GLY A 170 16.19 4.88 -18.45
CA GLY A 170 17.60 4.77 -18.81
C GLY A 170 18.32 3.55 -18.24
N PHE A 171 19.64 3.56 -18.42
CA PHE A 171 20.56 2.62 -17.78
C PHE A 171 21.34 3.30 -16.65
N SER A 172 21.27 2.76 -15.43
CA SER A 172 22.11 3.17 -14.30
C SER A 172 22.93 2.02 -13.71
N ASP A 173 23.77 2.34 -12.72
CA ASP A 173 24.55 1.36 -11.96
C ASP A 173 23.66 0.40 -11.12
N SER A 174 22.37 0.70 -10.99
CA SER A 174 21.38 -0.05 -10.20
C SER A 174 20.68 -1.17 -10.98
N GLY A 175 20.91 -1.24 -12.29
CA GLY A 175 20.06 -1.94 -13.25
C GLY A 175 19.53 -0.94 -14.28
N GLY A 176 19.30 -1.38 -15.51
CA GLY A 176 18.64 -0.54 -16.53
C GLY A 176 17.18 -0.89 -16.68
N SER A 177 16.50 -0.17 -17.56
CA SER A 177 15.17 -0.50 -18.07
C SER A 177 15.00 -1.98 -18.43
N VAL A 178 13.77 -2.46 -18.28
CA VAL A 178 13.35 -3.79 -18.72
C VAL A 178 12.50 -3.70 -19.99
N GLU A 179 12.42 -4.79 -20.75
CA GLU A 179 11.57 -4.87 -21.94
C GLU A 179 10.10 -4.61 -21.59
N GLU A 180 9.33 -4.02 -22.52
CA GLU A 180 7.90 -3.71 -22.36
C GLU A 180 7.09 -4.90 -21.84
N SER A 181 7.42 -6.13 -22.27
CA SER A 181 6.68 -7.31 -21.84
C SER A 181 6.82 -7.60 -20.34
N ASP A 182 8.02 -7.40 -19.81
CA ASP A 182 8.30 -7.59 -18.37
C ASP A 182 7.64 -6.48 -17.56
N LEU A 183 7.62 -5.26 -18.11
CA LEU A 183 6.93 -4.11 -17.51
C LEU A 183 5.41 -4.32 -17.48
N SER A 184 4.82 -4.76 -18.58
CA SER A 184 3.40 -5.08 -18.70
C SER A 184 3.00 -6.22 -17.75
N GLU A 185 3.82 -7.28 -17.64
CA GLU A 185 3.61 -8.33 -16.64
C GLU A 185 3.71 -7.78 -15.21
N PHE A 186 4.70 -6.93 -14.92
CA PHE A 186 4.88 -6.31 -13.62
C PHE A 186 3.67 -5.48 -13.20
N PHE A 187 2.99 -4.79 -14.11
CA PHE A 187 1.77 -4.00 -13.83
C PHE A 187 0.45 -4.76 -13.99
N ASP A 188 0.49 -6.07 -14.25
CA ASP A 188 -0.70 -6.90 -14.55
C ASP A 188 -1.54 -6.35 -15.74
N LEU A 189 -0.86 -5.70 -16.69
CA LEU A 189 -1.47 -5.15 -17.89
C LEU A 189 -1.55 -6.21 -19.00
N SER A 190 -2.53 -6.05 -19.88
CA SER A 190 -2.60 -6.88 -21.09
C SER A 190 -1.56 -6.41 -22.10
N SER A 191 -1.01 -7.34 -22.88
CA SER A 191 -0.06 -7.00 -23.96
C SER A 191 -0.66 -5.97 -24.91
N GLY A 192 0.14 -4.94 -25.25
CA GLY A 192 -0.25 -3.83 -26.11
C GLY A 192 -1.07 -2.73 -25.41
N THR A 193 -1.36 -2.85 -24.11
CA THR A 193 -2.00 -1.76 -23.35
C THR A 193 -1.13 -0.51 -23.35
N LEU A 194 0.18 -0.64 -23.14
CA LEU A 194 1.09 0.50 -23.12
C LEU A 194 1.22 1.14 -24.51
N ASP A 195 1.35 0.35 -25.56
CA ASP A 195 1.36 0.87 -26.95
C ASP A 195 0.12 1.70 -27.26
N ALA A 196 -1.06 1.17 -26.92
CA ALA A 196 -2.34 1.81 -27.19
C ALA A 196 -2.54 3.06 -26.34
N LEU A 197 -2.11 3.04 -25.09
CA LEU A 197 -2.22 4.16 -24.16
C LEU A 197 -1.34 5.33 -24.59
N LEU A 198 -0.08 5.04 -24.93
CA LEU A 198 0.97 6.03 -25.15
C LEU A 198 1.10 6.45 -26.63
N GLY A 199 0.28 5.87 -27.52
CA GLY A 199 0.22 6.26 -28.92
C GLY A 199 1.49 5.93 -29.73
N GLY A 200 2.22 4.90 -29.32
CA GLY A 200 3.52 4.51 -29.89
C GLY A 200 3.85 3.05 -29.63
N ASN A 201 5.07 2.63 -29.97
CA ASN A 201 5.58 1.31 -29.62
C ASN A 201 6.42 1.44 -28.34
N ALA A 202 5.84 1.03 -27.21
CA ALA A 202 6.55 0.91 -25.94
C ALA A 202 7.69 -0.09 -26.10
N THR A 203 8.90 0.31 -25.71
CA THR A 203 10.12 -0.46 -25.98
C THR A 203 10.71 -1.00 -24.68
N GLU A 204 11.10 -0.11 -23.77
CA GLU A 204 11.61 -0.47 -22.45
C GLU A 204 11.24 0.59 -21.43
N GLY A 205 11.37 0.25 -20.15
CA GLY A 205 11.10 1.19 -19.08
C GLY A 205 11.30 0.60 -17.70
N SER A 206 10.85 1.35 -16.70
CA SER A 206 10.97 1.00 -15.29
C SER A 206 9.71 1.36 -14.53
N GLY A 207 9.57 0.82 -13.33
CA GLY A 207 8.36 1.05 -12.56
C GLY A 207 8.43 0.63 -11.10
N ILE A 208 7.49 1.18 -10.33
CA ILE A 208 7.25 0.81 -8.94
C ILE A 208 5.78 0.44 -8.75
N LYS A 209 5.49 -0.49 -7.84
CA LYS A 209 4.13 -0.95 -7.56
C LYS A 209 3.93 -1.38 -6.12
N GLN A 210 2.81 -1.00 -5.54
CA GLN A 210 2.38 -1.41 -4.21
C GLN A 210 0.90 -1.78 -4.21
N GLN A 211 0.54 -2.72 -3.34
CA GLN A 211 -0.87 -3.02 -3.07
C GLN A 211 -1.45 -2.02 -2.05
N ILE A 212 -2.61 -1.45 -2.37
CA ILE A 212 -3.37 -0.54 -1.51
C ILE A 212 -4.76 -1.12 -1.28
N THR A 213 -5.37 -0.80 -0.13
CA THR A 213 -6.80 -1.07 0.10
C THR A 213 -7.51 0.26 0.23
N ALA A 214 -8.54 0.46 -0.58
CA ALA A 214 -9.33 1.69 -0.63
C ALA A 214 -10.81 1.36 -0.47
N GLN A 215 -11.55 2.30 0.11
CA GLN A 215 -12.99 2.30 0.19
C GLN A 215 -13.59 3.18 -0.91
N ALA A 216 -14.84 2.91 -1.28
CA ALA A 216 -15.56 3.85 -2.13
C ALA A 216 -15.70 5.19 -1.41
N GLY A 217 -15.41 6.29 -2.11
CA GLY A 217 -15.35 7.64 -1.57
C GLY A 217 -13.94 8.11 -1.20
N ASP A 218 -12.95 7.22 -1.08
CA ASP A 218 -11.57 7.62 -0.81
C ASP A 218 -10.99 8.40 -2.00
N ILE A 219 -10.07 9.33 -1.72
CA ILE A 219 -9.31 10.09 -2.72
C ILE A 219 -7.86 9.63 -2.68
N LEU A 220 -7.38 9.07 -3.79
CA LEU A 220 -5.96 8.84 -4.04
C LEU A 220 -5.36 10.12 -4.63
N GLU A 221 -4.23 10.56 -4.09
CA GLU A 221 -3.51 11.73 -4.55
C GLU A 221 -2.01 11.46 -4.54
N PHE A 222 -1.29 12.07 -5.48
CA PHE A 222 0.17 12.04 -5.56
C PHE A 222 0.68 13.22 -6.39
N ASP A 223 1.95 13.55 -6.20
CA ASP A 223 2.67 14.56 -6.95
C ASP A 223 3.67 13.93 -7.91
N TYR A 224 3.88 14.56 -9.05
CA TYR A 224 4.84 14.11 -10.05
C TYR A 224 5.55 15.25 -10.78
N THR A 225 6.79 14.99 -11.24
CA THR A 225 7.55 15.91 -12.11
C THR A 225 8.29 15.12 -13.18
N PHE A 226 8.08 15.46 -14.46
CA PHE A 226 8.77 14.80 -15.58
C PHE A 226 10.13 15.45 -15.80
N LEU A 227 11.17 14.64 -15.94
CA LEU A 227 12.56 15.02 -16.24
C LEU A 227 12.98 14.41 -17.57
N THR A 228 13.75 15.14 -18.38
CA THR A 228 14.25 14.57 -19.64
C THR A 228 15.55 15.18 -20.13
N ASN A 229 16.26 14.42 -20.97
CA ASN A 229 17.36 14.88 -21.81
C ASN A 229 16.97 15.02 -23.29
N GLU A 230 15.71 14.70 -23.62
CA GLU A 230 15.11 14.95 -24.92
C GLU A 230 15.03 16.45 -25.20
N ALA A 231 15.02 16.83 -26.48
CA ALA A 231 14.72 18.19 -26.87
C ALA A 231 13.19 18.38 -26.85
N THR A 232 12.67 19.20 -25.94
CA THR A 232 11.22 19.36 -25.76
C THR A 232 10.71 20.72 -26.28
N PRO A 233 9.38 20.85 -26.52
CA PRO A 233 8.41 19.76 -26.67
C PRO A 233 8.59 19.02 -28.01
N THR A 234 8.54 17.68 -27.99
CA THR A 234 8.66 16.84 -29.19
C THR A 234 7.65 15.69 -29.15
N LYS A 235 7.24 15.20 -30.34
CA LYS A 235 6.48 13.95 -30.48
C LYS A 235 7.29 12.84 -31.15
N THR A 236 8.55 13.14 -31.47
CA THR A 236 9.48 12.17 -32.04
C THR A 236 10.26 11.59 -30.88
N PHE A 237 10.32 10.26 -30.76
CA PHE A 237 10.97 9.58 -29.62
C PHE A 237 10.35 10.02 -28.30
N ASN A 238 9.02 9.85 -28.24
CA ASN A 238 8.23 10.41 -27.16
C ASN A 238 8.33 9.52 -25.92
N ASP A 239 9.10 9.91 -24.92
CA ASP A 239 9.06 9.19 -23.65
C ASP A 239 7.80 9.56 -22.90
N SER A 240 7.18 8.59 -22.22
CA SER A 240 5.90 8.81 -21.55
C SER A 240 5.86 8.18 -20.17
N ALA A 241 5.36 8.94 -19.21
CA ALA A 241 5.11 8.48 -17.86
C ALA A 241 3.63 8.12 -17.70
N PHE A 242 3.36 7.09 -16.91
CA PHE A 242 2.01 6.61 -16.64
C PHE A 242 1.85 6.18 -15.19
N PHE A 243 0.61 6.07 -14.76
CA PHE A 243 0.26 5.38 -13.53
C PHE A 243 -0.77 4.29 -13.82
N SER A 244 -0.85 3.30 -12.92
CA SER A 244 -1.79 2.20 -13.01
C SER A 244 -2.54 2.02 -11.69
N LEU A 245 -3.81 1.64 -11.78
CA LEU A 245 -4.60 1.18 -10.63
C LEU A 245 -5.35 -0.09 -11.01
N GLY A 246 -4.97 -1.20 -10.39
CA GLY A 246 -5.44 -2.52 -10.80
C GLY A 246 -4.92 -2.87 -12.20
N LYS A 247 -5.82 -3.11 -13.15
CA LYS A 247 -5.48 -3.48 -14.54
C LYS A 247 -5.63 -2.34 -15.54
N PHE A 248 -5.85 -1.13 -15.04
CA PHE A 248 -6.04 0.05 -15.85
C PHE A 248 -4.84 0.96 -15.69
N ALA A 249 -4.42 1.58 -16.78
CA ALA A 249 -3.33 2.55 -16.80
C ALA A 249 -3.83 3.85 -17.46
N GLN A 250 -3.20 4.95 -17.06
CA GLN A 250 -3.47 6.29 -17.58
C GLN A 250 -2.13 7.01 -17.74
N GLU A 251 -1.93 7.63 -18.89
CA GLU A 251 -0.79 8.49 -19.16
C GLU A 251 -0.84 9.71 -18.22
N LEU A 252 0.30 10.04 -17.63
CA LEU A 252 0.51 11.23 -16.81
C LEU A 252 0.92 12.42 -17.70
N THR A 253 1.97 12.22 -18.49
CA THR A 253 2.65 13.26 -19.30
C THR A 253 3.71 12.60 -20.19
N ASP A 254 4.17 13.33 -21.19
CA ASP A 254 5.12 12.88 -22.21
C ASP A 254 6.09 14.00 -22.61
N THR A 255 7.09 13.71 -23.45
CA THR A 255 8.08 14.71 -23.90
C THR A 255 7.51 15.78 -24.84
N SER A 256 6.21 15.70 -25.16
CA SER A 256 5.47 16.71 -25.91
C SER A 256 4.82 17.78 -25.04
N ASP A 257 4.92 17.64 -23.70
CA ASP A 257 4.42 18.60 -22.73
C ASP A 257 5.05 20.00 -22.96
N PRO A 258 4.27 21.05 -23.20
CA PRO A 258 4.81 22.38 -23.47
C PRO A 258 5.36 23.10 -22.23
N THR A 259 5.26 22.50 -21.04
CA THR A 259 5.65 23.10 -19.75
C THR A 259 7.09 22.79 -19.34
N PHE A 260 7.81 21.98 -20.11
CA PHE A 260 9.24 21.76 -19.89
C PHE A 260 10.04 23.06 -19.89
N SER A 261 11.01 23.11 -18.98
CA SER A 261 11.93 24.24 -18.85
C SER A 261 13.34 23.76 -18.55
N SER A 262 14.32 24.35 -19.23
CA SER A 262 15.75 24.17 -18.97
C SER A 262 16.27 25.00 -17.78
N ASP A 263 15.42 25.83 -17.16
CA ASP A 263 15.83 26.69 -16.04
C ASP A 263 15.94 25.90 -14.71
N LYS A 264 15.44 24.65 -14.70
CA LYS A 264 15.53 23.76 -13.56
C LYS A 264 16.89 23.06 -13.56
N ASN A 265 17.71 23.33 -12.56
CA ASN A 265 19.02 22.69 -12.40
C ASN A 265 18.84 21.29 -11.81
N VAL A 266 18.36 20.34 -12.62
CA VAL A 266 18.16 18.95 -12.22
C VAL A 266 19.40 18.13 -12.57
N GLN A 267 19.94 17.39 -11.59
CA GLN A 267 21.12 16.56 -11.82
C GLN A 267 20.80 15.44 -12.83
N GLY A 268 21.57 15.39 -13.92
CA GLY A 268 21.45 14.33 -14.93
C GLY A 268 20.34 14.53 -15.96
N TYR A 269 19.57 15.61 -15.86
CA TYR A 269 18.49 15.94 -16.80
C TYR A 269 18.62 17.38 -17.32
N SER A 270 18.30 17.59 -18.58
CA SER A 270 18.46 18.89 -19.25
C SER A 270 17.24 19.79 -19.04
N GLU A 271 16.07 19.19 -18.93
CA GLU A 271 14.78 19.88 -18.83
C GLU A 271 13.86 19.15 -17.83
N ALA A 272 12.95 19.90 -17.22
CA ALA A 272 11.91 19.33 -16.36
C ALA A 272 10.62 20.17 -16.39
N THR A 273 9.48 19.53 -16.14
CA THR A 273 8.18 20.20 -15.96
C THR A 273 8.07 20.88 -14.59
N ASP A 274 7.01 21.64 -14.37
CA ASP A 274 6.55 21.93 -13.00
C ASP A 274 6.00 20.67 -12.32
N THR A 275 6.05 20.68 -10.99
CA THR A 275 5.45 19.61 -10.18
C THR A 275 3.94 19.74 -10.28
N GLN A 276 3.29 18.62 -10.60
CA GLN A 276 1.85 18.52 -10.79
C GLN A 276 1.28 17.55 -9.75
N SER A 277 0.02 17.76 -9.36
CA SER A 277 -0.72 16.86 -8.46
C SER A 277 -1.87 16.24 -9.23
N LEU A 278 -2.14 14.95 -8.99
CA LEU A 278 -3.32 14.27 -9.54
C LEU A 278 -4.19 13.70 -8.42
N LYS A 279 -5.50 13.98 -8.47
CA LYS A 279 -6.49 13.48 -7.52
C LYS A 279 -7.51 12.56 -8.17
N ILE A 280 -7.66 11.36 -7.62
CA ILE A 280 -8.49 10.29 -8.16
C ILE A 280 -9.53 9.87 -7.10
N LEU A 281 -10.80 10.00 -7.43
CA LEU A 281 -11.90 9.48 -6.62
C LEU A 281 -12.07 7.97 -6.83
N ILE A 282 -11.97 7.19 -5.76
CA ILE A 282 -12.25 5.75 -5.79
C ILE A 282 -13.75 5.52 -5.66
N SER A 283 -14.40 5.02 -6.72
CA SER A 283 -15.85 4.76 -6.71
C SER A 283 -16.22 3.37 -6.19
N GLN A 284 -15.25 2.48 -6.05
CA GLN A 284 -15.47 1.10 -5.62
C GLN A 284 -14.45 0.70 -4.56
N ALA A 285 -14.93 0.15 -3.45
CA ALA A 285 -14.05 -0.42 -2.44
C ALA A 285 -13.32 -1.65 -3.00
N GLY A 286 -12.05 -1.82 -2.66
CA GLY A 286 -11.26 -2.94 -3.14
C GLY A 286 -9.80 -2.85 -2.72
N THR A 287 -9.08 -3.92 -3.08
CA THR A 287 -7.63 -3.97 -3.01
C THR A 287 -7.10 -3.82 -4.43
N TYR A 288 -6.21 -2.85 -4.63
CA TYR A 288 -5.69 -2.47 -5.94
C TYR A 288 -4.17 -2.49 -5.91
N ASP A 289 -3.55 -2.89 -7.02
CA ASP A 289 -2.14 -2.62 -7.24
C ASP A 289 -2.04 -1.21 -7.84
N LEU A 290 -1.50 -0.27 -7.06
CA LEU A 290 -1.14 1.08 -7.49
C LEU A 290 0.29 1.06 -8.00
N GLY A 291 0.51 1.60 -9.19
CA GLY A 291 1.82 1.62 -9.82
C GLY A 291 2.12 2.88 -10.60
N PHE A 292 3.41 3.16 -10.79
CA PHE A 292 3.93 4.28 -11.56
C PHE A 292 5.07 3.78 -12.44
N GLY A 293 5.14 4.25 -13.68
CA GLY A 293 6.19 3.87 -14.61
C GLY A 293 6.49 4.93 -15.65
N ILE A 294 7.62 4.76 -16.32
CA ILE A 294 8.04 5.55 -17.47
C ILE A 294 8.57 4.62 -18.56
N VAL A 295 8.32 4.97 -19.82
CA VAL A 295 8.56 4.12 -20.97
C VAL A 295 9.15 4.92 -22.11
N ASP A 296 10.14 4.32 -22.77
CA ASP A 296 10.64 4.70 -24.09
C ASP A 296 9.64 4.35 -25.18
N LEU A 297 9.27 5.32 -26.02
CA LEU A 297 8.58 5.03 -27.27
C LEU A 297 9.53 5.14 -28.45
N THR A 298 9.64 4.05 -29.22
CA THR A 298 10.37 3.94 -30.50
C THR A 298 11.90 3.81 -30.42
N ASP A 299 12.59 4.53 -29.54
CA ASP A 299 14.03 4.39 -29.32
C ASP A 299 14.41 4.42 -27.84
N THR A 300 15.66 4.07 -27.51
CA THR A 300 16.17 3.92 -26.14
C THR A 300 17.46 4.70 -25.89
N ILE A 301 17.69 5.77 -26.67
CA ILE A 301 18.99 6.47 -26.73
C ILE A 301 19.07 7.60 -25.70
N VAL A 302 17.98 8.34 -25.51
CA VAL A 302 17.94 9.53 -24.65
C VAL A 302 17.02 9.24 -23.48
N ASN A 303 17.53 9.50 -22.28
CA ASN A 303 16.81 9.10 -21.07
C ASN A 303 15.92 10.22 -20.54
N SER A 304 14.80 9.79 -20.01
CA SER A 304 13.82 10.52 -19.23
C SER A 304 13.59 9.87 -17.87
N ALA A 305 12.93 10.60 -16.99
CA ALA A 305 12.50 10.08 -15.70
C ALA A 305 11.25 10.77 -15.18
N ILE A 306 10.60 10.12 -14.23
CA ILE A 306 9.51 10.68 -13.47
C ILE A 306 9.90 10.67 -11.98
N LEU A 307 9.74 11.82 -11.33
CA LEU A 307 9.73 11.93 -9.88
C LEU A 307 8.31 11.70 -9.38
N ILE A 308 8.14 10.91 -8.33
CA ILE A 308 6.86 10.66 -7.65
C ILE A 308 7.01 10.95 -6.17
N ASP A 309 6.06 11.68 -5.58
CA ASP A 309 6.02 11.98 -4.15
C ASP A 309 4.59 12.18 -3.62
N ASP A 310 4.44 12.33 -2.30
CA ASP A 310 3.19 12.58 -1.56
C ASP A 310 2.03 11.64 -1.93
N VAL A 311 2.33 10.35 -2.13
CA VAL A 311 1.31 9.35 -2.46
C VAL A 311 0.45 9.09 -1.23
N LYS A 312 -0.81 9.55 -1.26
CA LYS A 312 -1.73 9.51 -0.12
C LYS A 312 -3.11 9.02 -0.52
N LEU A 313 -3.75 8.35 0.43
CA LEU A 313 -5.13 7.88 0.31
C LEU A 313 -5.91 8.48 1.47
N THR A 314 -6.77 9.45 1.16
CA THR A 314 -7.55 10.17 2.16
C THR A 314 -8.98 9.66 2.15
N SER A 315 -9.45 9.16 3.29
CA SER A 315 -10.86 8.82 3.43
C SER A 315 -11.70 10.08 3.64
N THR A 316 -12.70 10.26 2.80
CA THR A 316 -13.63 11.39 2.88
C THR A 316 -14.75 11.14 3.90
N GLY A 317 -14.82 9.94 4.49
CA GLY A 317 -15.84 9.57 5.47
C GLY A 317 -17.25 9.36 4.89
N VAL A 318 -17.43 9.50 3.58
CA VAL A 318 -18.67 9.07 2.90
C VAL A 318 -18.59 7.58 2.61
N THR A 319 -19.22 6.77 3.45
CA THR A 319 -19.54 5.38 3.08
C THR A 319 -20.41 5.41 1.81
N PRO A 320 -20.22 4.49 0.84
CA PRO A 320 -21.13 4.37 -0.29
C PRO A 320 -22.54 4.17 0.27
N PHE A 321 -23.39 5.15 0.00
CA PHE A 321 -24.76 5.22 0.48
C PHE A 321 -25.46 3.87 0.26
N GLU A 322 -25.77 3.14 1.34
CA GLU A 322 -27.06 2.45 1.35
C GLU A 322 -28.07 3.56 1.11
N SER A 323 -28.74 3.53 -0.03
CA SER A 323 -29.90 4.39 -0.29
C SER A 323 -30.96 4.08 0.76
N GLN A 324 -30.85 4.70 1.93
CA GLN A 324 -32.00 4.86 2.78
C GLN A 324 -32.90 5.83 2.05
N THR A 325 -34.03 5.31 1.56
CA THR A 325 -35.11 6.08 0.99
C THR A 325 -35.66 6.99 2.10
N ILE A 326 -35.01 8.13 2.35
CA ILE A 326 -35.59 9.21 3.13
C ILE A 326 -36.47 9.97 2.15
N GLU A 327 -37.73 9.58 2.09
CA GLU A 327 -38.76 10.43 1.49
C GLU A 327 -38.77 11.77 2.25
N GLY A 328 -38.25 12.82 1.62
CA GLY A 328 -38.60 14.20 1.99
C GLY A 328 -37.49 15.13 2.49
N SER A 329 -36.20 14.85 2.29
CA SER A 329 -35.15 15.87 2.53
C SER A 329 -34.32 16.15 1.29
N ASP A 330 -34.23 17.43 0.95
CA ASP A 330 -33.52 18.06 -0.16
C ASP A 330 -32.08 17.53 -0.33
N ALA A 331 -31.90 16.58 -1.26
CA ALA A 331 -30.68 15.83 -1.51
C ALA A 331 -29.68 16.54 -2.45
N THR A 332 -29.52 17.87 -2.33
CA THR A 332 -28.80 18.66 -3.35
C THR A 332 -27.50 19.31 -2.88
N LYS A 333 -27.00 19.03 -1.66
CA LYS A 333 -25.85 19.80 -1.10
C LYS A 333 -24.61 19.04 -0.66
N THR A 334 -24.58 17.71 -0.72
CA THR A 334 -23.37 16.94 -0.32
C THR A 334 -22.59 16.34 -1.49
N ASP A 335 -23.22 16.03 -2.62
CA ASP A 335 -22.52 15.45 -3.78
C ASP A 335 -21.72 16.48 -4.60
N ALA A 336 -22.12 17.74 -4.59
CA ALA A 336 -21.50 18.77 -5.42
C ALA A 336 -20.13 19.26 -4.91
N ALA A 337 -19.81 19.06 -3.62
CA ALA A 337 -18.59 19.59 -3.02
C ALA A 337 -17.36 18.67 -3.17
N ILE A 338 -17.57 17.36 -3.39
CA ILE A 338 -16.47 16.41 -3.63
C ILE A 338 -16.05 16.44 -5.12
N SER A 339 -16.96 16.87 -6.00
CA SER A 339 -16.77 16.79 -7.46
C SER A 339 -15.89 17.88 -8.07
N SER A 340 -15.63 19.01 -7.38
CA SER A 340 -14.84 20.12 -7.96
C SER A 340 -13.32 19.96 -7.81
N ASP A 341 -12.88 19.08 -6.93
CA ASP A 341 -11.48 18.99 -6.49
C ASP A 341 -10.83 17.64 -6.88
N VAL A 342 -11.47 16.87 -7.77
CA VAL A 342 -10.97 15.59 -8.28
C VAL A 342 -10.76 15.69 -9.80
N ASP A 343 -9.66 15.14 -10.29
CA ASP A 343 -9.32 15.16 -11.72
C ASP A 343 -9.92 13.95 -12.43
N LEU A 344 -9.85 12.79 -11.79
CA LEU A 344 -10.31 11.50 -12.31
C LEU A 344 -11.22 10.79 -11.32
N THR A 345 -12.10 9.95 -11.86
CA THR A 345 -12.88 8.98 -11.10
C THR A 345 -12.49 7.58 -11.56
N PHE A 346 -12.14 6.70 -10.63
CA PHE A 346 -11.82 5.30 -10.89
C PHE A 346 -12.97 4.39 -10.45
N GLY A 347 -13.50 3.60 -11.37
CA GLY A 347 -14.59 2.67 -11.12
C GLY A 347 -14.41 1.33 -11.84
N THR A 348 -15.50 0.58 -11.98
CA THR A 348 -15.47 -0.79 -12.56
C THR A 348 -14.92 -0.84 -13.99
N ASN A 349 -15.04 0.25 -14.75
CA ASN A 349 -14.59 0.34 -16.13
C ASN A 349 -13.24 1.08 -16.29
N GLY A 350 -12.53 1.36 -15.20
CA GLY A 350 -11.29 2.12 -15.20
C GLY A 350 -11.50 3.61 -14.90
N PHE A 351 -10.71 4.46 -15.56
CA PHE A 351 -10.68 5.91 -15.33
C PHE A 351 -11.70 6.63 -16.21
N GLU A 352 -12.43 7.56 -15.60
CA GLU A 352 -13.29 8.54 -16.26
C GLU A 352 -12.90 9.94 -15.80
N ALA A 353 -12.96 10.93 -16.69
CA ALA A 353 -12.80 12.33 -16.29
C ALA A 353 -13.87 12.69 -15.25
N ALA A 354 -13.50 13.47 -14.23
CA ALA A 354 -14.46 13.96 -13.26
C ALA A 354 -15.61 14.69 -13.97
N ARG A 355 -16.85 14.32 -13.65
CA ARG A 355 -18.02 14.99 -14.24
C ARG A 355 -18.07 16.41 -13.71
N ASP A 356 -17.84 17.39 -14.57
CA ASP A 356 -18.11 18.78 -14.20
C ASP A 356 -19.61 18.90 -13.89
N SER A 357 -19.92 19.21 -12.63
CA SER A 357 -21.28 19.46 -12.14
C SER A 357 -21.96 20.65 -12.84
N SER A 358 -21.27 21.37 -13.72
CA SER A 358 -21.78 22.56 -14.42
C SER A 358 -22.67 22.29 -15.65
N ASN A 359 -22.92 21.04 -16.07
CA ASN A 359 -23.78 20.77 -17.23
C ASN A 359 -24.82 19.65 -17.02
N PRO A 360 -26.01 19.96 -16.46
CA PRO A 360 -27.15 19.06 -16.56
C PRO A 360 -27.69 19.11 -18.01
N GLN A 361 -27.53 18.01 -18.75
CA GLN A 361 -28.25 17.77 -20.01
C GLN A 361 -29.77 17.66 -19.76
#